data_AF-A0A450TLG1-F1
#
_entry.id   AF-A0A450TLG1-F1
#
_cell.length_a   1.000
_cell.length_b   1.000
_cell.length_c   1.000
_cell.angle_alpha   90.00
_cell.angle_beta   90.00
_cell.angle_gamma   90.00
#
_symmetry.space_group_name_H-M   'P 1'
#
loop_
_entity.id
_entity.type
_entity.pdbx_description
1 polymer ?
#
loop_
_entity_poly.entity_id
_entity_poly.type
_entity_poly.pdbx_seq_one_letter_code
_entity_poly.pdbx_strand_id
1 'polypeptide(L)' 'MDSEVLRALPAVQAKQREAEEGLARYREKLHGKFGDVLRLESFSVVAVGFERVVFSAFSPDYPLSESE' A
#
# COMPACT_ATOMS: atom_id res chain seq x y z
N MET A 1 8.49 19.57 -1.34
CA MET A 1 9.63 18.71 -0.97
C MET A 1 9.74 17.58 -1.97
N ASP A 2 10.95 17.08 -2.23
CA ASP A 2 11.14 15.95 -3.15
C ASP A 2 10.56 14.66 -2.54
N SER A 3 9.69 13.99 -3.30
CA SER A 3 8.99 12.78 -2.86
C SER A 3 9.94 11.60 -2.60
N GLU A 4 11.08 11.57 -3.28
CA GLU A 4 12.09 10.52 -3.12
C GLU A 4 12.85 10.72 -1.82
N VAL A 5 13.19 11.98 -1.51
CA VAL A 5 13.83 12.34 -0.25
C VAL A 5 12.92 12.00 0.93
N LEU A 6 11.62 12.28 0.84
CA LEU A 6 10.66 11.92 1.88
C LEU A 6 10.53 10.39 2.05
N ARG A 7 10.51 9.62 0.96
CA ARG A 7 10.47 8.15 1.03
C ARG A 7 11.76 7.52 1.59
N ALA A 8 12.90 8.18 1.39
CA ALA A 8 14.18 7.73 1.94
C ALA A 8 14.31 7.98 3.45
N LEU A 9 13.42 8.78 4.06
CA LEU A 9 13.46 9.04 5.49
C LEU A 9 13.23 7.73 6.29
N PRO A 10 14.11 7.40 7.26
CA PRO A 10 13.96 6.18 8.06
C PRO A 10 12.61 6.06 8.75
N ALA A 11 12.05 7.18 9.23
CA ALA A 11 10.73 7.21 9.86
C ALA A 11 9.60 6.85 8.88
N VAL A 12 9.71 7.26 7.62
CA VAL A 12 8.72 6.95 6.58
C VAL A 12 8.81 5.47 6.21
N GLN A 13 10.01 4.94 6.04
CA GLN A 13 10.22 3.51 5.76
C GLN A 13 9.74 2.61 6.89
N ALA A 14 9.98 3.01 8.14
CA ALA A 14 9.46 2.28 9.31
C ALA A 14 7.94 2.24 9.31
N LYS A 15 7.28 3.39 9.06
CA LYS A 15 5.81 3.46 8.99
C LYS A 15 5.23 2.73 7.79
N GLN A 16 5.94 2.71 6.66
CA GLN A 16 5.56 1.93 5.49
C GLN A 16 5.53 0.44 5.82
N ARG A 17 6.59 -0.07 6.46
CA ARG A 17 6.68 -1.47 6.89
C ARG A 17 5.55 -1.84 7.86
N GLU A 18 5.31 -1.01 8.88
CA GLU A 18 4.20 -1.22 9.81
C GLU A 18 2.84 -1.27 9.09
N ALA A 19 2.63 -0.42 8.09
CA ALA A 19 1.39 -0.38 7.33
C ALA A 19 1.24 -1.62 6.43
N GLU A 20 2.31 -2.09 5.79
CA GLU A 20 2.34 -3.31 4.99
C GLU A 20 2.08 -4.56 5.85
N GLU A 21 2.72 -4.67 7.01
CA GLU A 21 2.45 -5.75 7.99
C GLU A 21 1.00 -5.71 8.49
N GLY A 22 0.49 -4.52 8.77
CA GLY A 22 -0.90 -4.30 9.16
C GLY A 22 -1.89 -4.75 8.08
N LEU A 23 -1.59 -4.43 6.82
CA LEU A 23 -2.39 -4.80 5.66
C LEU A 23 -2.41 -6.31 5.43
N ALA A 24 -1.25 -6.98 5.53
CA ALA A 24 -1.14 -8.43 5.42
C ALA A 24 -2.01 -9.13 6.47
N ARG A 25 -1.88 -8.73 7.74
CA ARG A 25 -2.69 -9.26 8.84
C ARG A 25 -4.19 -9.01 8.64
N TYR A 26 -4.56 -7.85 8.10
CA TYR A 26 -5.97 -7.54 7.85
C TYR A 26 -6.54 -8.39 6.71
N ARG A 27 -5.76 -8.60 5.64
CA ARG A 27 -6.12 -9.48 4.53
C ARG A 27 -6.34 -10.92 5.00
N GLU A 28 -5.45 -11.46 5.83
CA GLU A 28 -5.62 -12.80 6.41
C GLU A 28 -6.92 -12.92 7.21
N LYS A 29 -7.26 -11.91 8.03
CA LYS A 29 -8.52 -11.90 8.77
C LYS A 29 -9.75 -11.88 7.86
N LEU A 30 -9.70 -11.10 6.78
CA LEU A 30 -10.81 -11.04 5.82
C LEU A 30 -10.95 -12.35 5.06
N HIS A 31 -9.84 -12.93 4.61
CA HIS A 31 -9.85 -14.23 3.94
C HIS A 31 -10.33 -15.35 4.88
N GLY A 32 -9.89 -15.37 6.14
CA GLY A 32 -10.38 -16.35 7.12
C GLY A 32 -11.88 -16.24 7.40
N LYS A 33 -12.47 -15.04 7.29
CA LYS A 33 -13.90 -14.81 7.53
C LYS A 33 -14.78 -15.06 6.31
N PHE A 34 -14.29 -14.69 5.11
CA PHE A 34 -15.10 -14.65 3.90
C PHE A 34 -14.61 -15.59 2.80
N GLY A 35 -13.50 -16.30 3.01
CA GLY A 35 -12.85 -17.14 2.01
C GLY A 35 -12.54 -16.33 0.76
N ASP A 36 -12.97 -16.86 -0.39
CA ASP A 36 -12.75 -16.26 -1.71
C ASP A 36 -13.93 -15.41 -2.21
N VAL A 37 -14.92 -15.14 -1.36
CA VAL A 37 -16.12 -14.36 -1.74
C VAL A 37 -15.74 -12.90 -2.05
N LEU A 38 -14.74 -12.35 -1.37
CA LEU A 38 -14.30 -10.96 -1.55
C LEU A 38 -13.11 -10.87 -2.51
N ARG A 39 -13.25 -10.03 -3.55
CA ARG A 39 -12.13 -9.60 -4.40
C ARG A 39 -11.46 -8.40 -3.75
N LEU A 40 -10.48 -8.66 -2.88
CA LEU A 40 -9.84 -7.64 -2.07
C LEU A 40 -8.73 -6.91 -2.84
N GLU A 41 -8.92 -5.61 -3.07
CA GLU A 41 -7.85 -4.69 -3.44
C GLU A 41 -7.33 -4.01 -2.17
N SER A 42 -6.01 -4.03 -1.98
CA SER A 42 -5.37 -3.66 -0.72
C SER A 42 -4.29 -2.63 -0.97
N PHE A 43 -4.31 -1.52 -0.23
CA PHE A 43 -3.29 -0.47 -0.31
C PHE A 43 -2.94 0.04 1.09
N SER A 44 -1.70 0.48 1.25
CA SER A 44 -1.19 1.16 2.45
C SER A 44 -0.90 2.62 2.11
N VAL A 45 -1.09 3.52 3.07
CA VAL A 45 -0.80 4.96 2.91
C VAL A 45 0.03 5.42 4.08
N VAL A 46 1.16 6.06 3.78
CA VAL A 46 2.00 6.76 4.75
C VAL A 46 1.97 8.24 4.44
N ALA A 47 1.71 9.06 5.46
CA ALA A 47 1.66 10.51 5.35
C ALA A 47 2.69 11.15 6.29
N VAL A 48 3.29 12.25 5.87
CA VAL A 48 4.17 13.08 6.68
C VAL A 48 3.47 14.43 6.83
N GLY A 49 3.02 14.76 8.05
CA GLY A 49 2.15 15.92 8.26
C GLY A 49 0.76 15.74 7.63
N PHE A 50 0.19 16.81 7.08
CA PHE A 50 -1.12 16.80 6.41
C PHE A 50 -1.04 16.55 4.89
N GLU A 51 0.16 16.32 4.34
CA GLU A 51 0.34 15.99 2.92
C GLU A 51 0.27 14.47 2.69
N ARG A 52 -0.56 14.04 1.73
CA ARG A 52 -0.59 12.65 1.25
C ARG A 52 0.52 12.47 0.21
N VAL A 53 1.61 11.79 0.58
CA VAL A 53 2.84 11.77 -0.22
C VAL A 53 2.96 10.56 -1.17
N VAL A 54 2.23 9.45 -0.98
CA VAL A 54 2.35 8.27 -1.88
C VAL A 54 1.04 7.48 -2.00
N PHE A 55 0.70 7.08 -3.22
CA PHE A 55 -0.31 6.09 -3.58
C PHE A 55 0.38 4.97 -4.35
N SER A 56 0.27 3.72 -3.89
CA SER A 56 0.71 2.53 -4.62
C SER A 56 -0.47 1.56 -4.67
N ALA A 57 -1.04 1.39 -5.85
CA ALA A 57 -2.07 0.39 -6.10
C ALA A 57 -1.37 -0.93 -6.43
N PHE A 58 -1.55 -1.95 -5.59
CA PHE A 58 -1.14 -3.30 -5.94
C PHE A 58 -2.30 -3.98 -6.66
N SER A 59 -2.25 -4.01 -7.99
CA SER A 59 -3.15 -4.86 -8.79
C SER A 59 -2.36 -6.09 -9.23
N PRO A 60 -2.70 -7.30 -8.76
CA PRO A 60 -2.01 -8.52 -9.16
C PRO A 60 -2.30 -8.96 -10.61
N ASP A 61 -3.20 -8.28 -11.33
CA ASP A 61 -3.57 -8.67 -12.70
C ASP A 61 -3.86 -7.44 -13.57
N TYR A 62 -2.85 -6.89 -14.25
CA TYR A 62 -2.96 -6.33 -15.61
C TYR A 62 -1.57 -5.86 -16.12
N PRO A 63 -1.14 -6.24 -17.34
CA PRO A 63 0.02 -5.63 -17.97
C PRO A 63 -0.28 -4.18 -18.33
N LEU A 64 0.64 -3.27 -18.01
CA LEU A 64 0.60 -1.88 -18.47
C LEU A 64 0.67 -1.89 -20.00
N SER A 65 -0.43 -1.58 -20.68
CA SER A 65 -0.37 -1.24 -22.10
C SER A 65 0.28 0.12 -22.24
N GLU A 66 1.52 0.14 -22.74
CA GLU A 66 2.15 1.35 -23.25
C GLU A 66 1.20 1.98 -24.28
N SER A 67 0.83 3.24 -24.05
CA SER A 67 0.09 4.06 -25.00
C SER A 67 1.08 5.09 -25.54
N GLU A 68 1.27 5.07 -26.86
CA GLU A 68 2.10 5.97 -27.67
C GLU A 68 1.81 7.47 -27.45
#